data_AF-A0A935ZWG0-F1
#
_entry.id   AF-A0A935ZWG0-F1
#
_cell.length_a   1.000
_cell.length_b   1.000
_cell.length_c   1.000
_cell.angle_alpha   90.00
_cell.angle_beta   90.00
_cell.angle_gamma   90.00
#
_symmetry.space_group_name_H-M   'P 1'
#
loop_
_entity.id
_entity.type
_entity.pdbx_description
1 polymer ?
#
loop_
_entity_poly.entity_id
_entity_poly.type
_entity_poly.pdbx_seq_one_letter_code
_entity_poly.pdbx_strand_id
1 'polypeptide(L)'
;MKSGARSSVASDDTWPWAGPTNVGAGTRELAGAVHRAVAMGRFRPVRRVRSCALSEVFIALFDRDDDGVAEVAMVKRIRPELHHVPEARRLFAHEAMLLGAFDHRGIVRALDSGHASTHGYFATEMLHGRSLPELVRRAEEYGLRMPLRHAISLVASMAEALDHAHGRITADRTPLQVVHADVAPGNVTVTYDGSVKLVDFGCAQSRLCPVERRGMPRAGALAYMSPEQCRGEGLDRRSDVYALGVVLWELATWSRLYRRLAPEQVIARIAIGAVPLPSQVRADIPSELEDVLMVALQPAPQRRFSSAGEFAAALRRLGGAEDPRGLDSWVRRVFH
;
A
#
# COMPACT_ATOMS: atom_id res chain seq x y z
N MET A 1 25.66 -41.49 -6.94
CA MET A 1 24.33 -41.33 -7.58
C MET A 1 23.24 -41.44 -6.54
N LYS A 2 22.65 -40.31 -6.13
CA LYS A 2 21.25 -40.19 -5.68
C LYS A 2 20.94 -38.69 -5.59
N SER A 3 19.92 -38.30 -6.33
CA SER A 3 19.50 -36.96 -6.67
C SER A 3 18.91 -36.21 -5.48
N GLY A 4 19.34 -34.96 -5.29
CA GLY A 4 18.71 -34.01 -4.40
C GLY A 4 17.52 -33.34 -5.09
N ALA A 5 16.33 -33.54 -4.55
CA ALA A 5 15.15 -32.77 -4.92
C ALA A 5 15.18 -31.42 -4.18
N ARG A 6 15.49 -30.35 -4.89
CA ARG A 6 15.25 -28.97 -4.43
C ARG A 6 13.80 -28.62 -4.74
N SER A 7 12.97 -28.38 -3.72
CA SER A 7 11.67 -27.76 -3.89
C SER A 7 11.86 -26.26 -4.12
N SER A 8 11.67 -25.79 -5.34
CA SER A 8 11.61 -24.36 -5.67
C SER A 8 10.21 -23.83 -5.34
N VAL A 9 10.08 -23.11 -4.23
CA VAL A 9 8.94 -22.21 -4.02
C VAL A 9 9.19 -20.97 -4.88
N ALA A 10 8.52 -20.89 -6.03
CA ALA A 10 8.54 -19.69 -6.86
C ALA A 10 7.79 -18.57 -6.14
N SER A 11 8.43 -17.42 -5.94
CA SER A 11 7.80 -16.21 -5.43
C SER A 11 6.99 -15.54 -6.55
N ASP A 12 5.69 -15.81 -6.60
CA ASP A 12 4.71 -15.17 -7.49
C ASP A 12 4.34 -13.74 -7.03
N ASP A 13 5.36 -12.90 -6.81
CA ASP A 13 5.22 -11.48 -6.46
C ASP A 13 5.27 -10.56 -7.71
N THR A 14 4.83 -11.05 -8.87
CA THR A 14 4.71 -10.23 -10.07
C THR A 14 3.26 -9.74 -10.24
N TRP A 15 3.09 -8.42 -10.26
CA TRP A 15 1.81 -7.82 -10.61
C TRP A 15 1.61 -7.94 -12.13
N PRO A 16 0.50 -8.54 -12.61
CA PRO A 16 0.56 -9.27 -13.88
C PRO A 16 -0.08 -8.51 -15.04
N TRP A 17 -0.17 -7.18 -15.01
CA TRP A 17 -0.77 -6.43 -16.12
C TRP A 17 0.18 -5.40 -16.73
N ALA A 18 0.78 -5.79 -17.87
CA ALA A 18 1.38 -4.92 -18.88
C ALA A 18 0.43 -4.76 -20.10
N GLY A 19 -0.89 -4.79 -19.87
CA GLY A 19 -1.84 -4.74 -20.98
C GLY A 19 -2.01 -3.33 -21.57
N PRO A 20 -2.69 -3.25 -22.71
CA PRO A 20 -2.62 -2.11 -23.61
C PRO A 20 -3.13 -0.83 -22.96
N THR A 21 -2.53 0.29 -23.33
CA THR A 21 -2.85 1.67 -22.93
C THR A 21 -4.27 2.14 -23.26
N ASN A 22 -5.12 1.25 -23.80
CA ASN A 22 -6.48 1.56 -24.23
C ASN A 22 -7.51 0.63 -23.56
N VAL A 23 -8.40 1.24 -22.77
CA VAL A 23 -9.41 0.59 -21.91
C VAL A 23 -10.35 -0.31 -22.72
N GLY A 24 -10.70 0.08 -23.95
CA GLY A 24 -11.63 -0.67 -24.81
C GLY A 24 -11.06 -1.94 -25.45
N ALA A 25 -9.73 -2.04 -25.58
CA ALA A 25 -9.08 -3.23 -26.13
C ALA A 25 -8.87 -4.30 -25.06
N GLY A 26 -8.42 -3.91 -23.86
CA GLY A 26 -8.20 -4.84 -22.74
C GLY A 26 -9.49 -5.44 -22.15
N THR A 27 -10.59 -4.70 -22.17
CA THR A 27 -11.92 -5.19 -21.72
C THR A 27 -12.48 -6.29 -22.62
N ARG A 28 -12.28 -6.21 -23.95
CA ARG A 28 -12.72 -7.26 -24.90
C ARG A 28 -11.93 -8.56 -24.74
N GLU A 29 -10.64 -8.48 -24.46
CA GLU A 29 -9.78 -9.66 -24.23
C GLU A 29 -10.13 -10.36 -22.89
N LEU A 30 -10.44 -9.58 -21.85
CA LEU A 30 -10.90 -10.10 -20.55
C LEU A 30 -12.29 -10.74 -20.61
N ALA A 31 -13.18 -10.26 -21.48
CA ALA A 31 -14.53 -10.83 -21.64
C ALA A 31 -14.53 -12.30 -22.10
N GLY A 32 -13.49 -12.76 -22.80
CA GLY A 32 -13.33 -14.15 -23.23
C GLY A 32 -12.79 -15.11 -22.15
N ALA A 33 -12.19 -14.57 -21.08
CA ALA A 33 -11.47 -15.34 -20.06
C ALA A 33 -12.25 -15.44 -18.73
N VAL A 34 -13.57 -15.64 -18.80
CA VAL A 34 -14.42 -15.74 -17.61
C VAL A 34 -13.99 -16.94 -16.78
N HIS A 35 -13.34 -16.70 -15.63
CA HIS A 35 -13.17 -17.74 -14.62
C HIS A 35 -14.57 -18.27 -14.24
N ARG A 36 -14.70 -19.58 -13.98
CA ARG A 36 -15.89 -20.17 -13.33
C ARG A 36 -16.05 -19.74 -11.87
N ALA A 37 -15.77 -18.47 -11.55
CA ALA A 37 -16.01 -17.89 -10.25
C ALA A 37 -17.47 -17.39 -10.20
N VAL A 38 -18.16 -17.71 -9.11
CA VAL A 38 -19.50 -17.19 -8.84
C VAL A 38 -19.45 -15.66 -8.81
N ALA A 39 -20.43 -15.02 -9.44
CA ALA A 39 -20.56 -13.56 -9.44
C ALA A 39 -20.60 -13.00 -8.01
N MET A 40 -20.00 -11.84 -7.82
CA MET A 40 -19.97 -11.14 -6.53
C MET A 40 -20.83 -9.88 -6.65
N GLY A 41 -22.12 -10.01 -6.36
CA GLY A 41 -23.11 -8.98 -6.70
C GLY A 41 -23.12 -8.72 -8.20
N ARG A 42 -22.94 -7.45 -8.61
CA ARG A 42 -22.85 -7.04 -10.02
C ARG A 42 -21.49 -7.31 -10.67
N PHE A 43 -20.50 -7.76 -9.91
CA PHE A 43 -19.14 -7.96 -10.42
C PHE A 43 -18.94 -9.41 -10.89
N ARG A 44 -18.56 -9.57 -12.16
CA ARG A 44 -18.25 -10.84 -12.83
C ARG A 44 -16.73 -11.06 -12.81
N PRO A 45 -16.20 -11.93 -11.94
CA PRO A 45 -14.75 -12.10 -11.80
C PRO A 45 -14.18 -12.77 -13.06
N VAL A 46 -13.15 -12.15 -13.63
CA VAL A 46 -12.47 -12.66 -14.82
C VAL A 46 -11.23 -13.43 -14.43
N ARG A 47 -10.40 -12.87 -13.55
CA ARG A 47 -9.10 -13.45 -13.20
C ARG A 47 -8.73 -13.17 -11.76
N ARG A 48 -8.24 -14.19 -11.05
CA ARG A 48 -7.63 -13.99 -9.72
C ARG A 48 -6.26 -13.34 -9.90
N VAL A 49 -6.04 -12.23 -9.21
CA VAL A 49 -4.78 -11.47 -9.22
C VAL A 49 -3.83 -11.95 -8.13
N ARG A 50 -4.36 -12.13 -6.92
CA ARG A 50 -3.57 -12.49 -5.74
C ARG A 50 -4.44 -13.21 -4.71
N SER A 51 -3.81 -14.07 -3.91
CA SER A 51 -4.34 -14.54 -2.64
C SER A 51 -3.48 -14.00 -1.50
N CYS A 52 -4.11 -13.33 -0.54
CA CYS A 52 -3.52 -12.83 0.69
C CYS A 52 -3.95 -13.70 1.88
N ALA A 53 -3.43 -13.40 3.08
CA ALA A 53 -3.76 -14.18 4.29
C ALA A 53 -5.27 -14.28 4.56
N LEU A 54 -6.01 -13.18 4.42
CA LEU A 54 -7.45 -13.10 4.73
C LEU A 54 -8.37 -13.17 3.50
N SER A 55 -7.86 -12.91 2.31
CA SER A 55 -8.69 -12.57 1.16
C SER A 55 -8.05 -12.93 -0.17
N GLU A 56 -8.87 -13.01 -1.21
CA GLU A 56 -8.44 -13.14 -2.60
C GLU A 56 -8.89 -11.90 -3.37
N VAL A 57 -8.06 -11.45 -4.30
CA VAL A 57 -8.31 -10.28 -5.15
C VAL A 57 -8.49 -10.73 -6.58
N PHE A 58 -9.51 -10.21 -7.25
CA PHE A 58 -9.88 -10.52 -8.63
C PHE A 58 -9.96 -9.26 -9.46
N ILE A 59 -9.61 -9.36 -10.75
CA ILE A 59 -10.14 -8.45 -11.77
C ILE A 59 -11.56 -8.91 -12.08
N ALA A 60 -12.51 -8.00 -12.05
CA ALA A 60 -13.89 -8.27 -12.42
C ALA A 60 -14.41 -7.24 -13.42
N LEU A 61 -15.35 -7.68 -14.25
CA LEU A 61 -16.15 -6.80 -15.10
C LEU A 61 -17.45 -6.46 -14.39
N PHE A 62 -17.94 -5.24 -14.57
CA PHE A 62 -19.28 -4.85 -14.13
C PHE A 62 -19.87 -3.85 -15.12
N ASP A 63 -21.17 -3.88 -15.27
CA ASP A 63 -21.90 -2.94 -16.13
C ASP A 63 -22.32 -1.76 -15.25
N ARG A 64 -21.92 -0.55 -15.67
CA ARG A 64 -22.13 0.66 -14.86
C ARG A 64 -23.56 1.19 -14.98
N ASP A 65 -24.18 0.98 -16.14
CA ASP A 65 -25.54 1.41 -16.54
C ASP A 65 -26.12 0.40 -17.56
N ASP A 66 -27.40 0.55 -17.94
CA ASP A 66 -28.11 -0.29 -18.94
C ASP A 66 -27.51 -0.21 -20.37
N ASP A 67 -26.57 0.71 -20.61
CA ASP A 67 -25.90 0.93 -21.91
C ASP A 67 -24.89 -0.16 -22.30
N GLY A 68 -24.64 -1.14 -21.42
CA GLY A 68 -23.86 -2.34 -21.74
C GLY A 68 -22.34 -2.14 -21.88
N VAL A 69 -21.80 -1.00 -21.42
CA VAL A 69 -20.35 -0.79 -21.35
C VAL A 69 -19.79 -1.44 -20.09
N ALA A 70 -19.06 -2.55 -20.27
CA ALA A 70 -18.38 -3.24 -19.19
C ALA A 70 -17.15 -2.44 -18.70
N GLU A 71 -17.20 -1.99 -17.44
CA GLU A 71 -16.06 -1.42 -16.73
C GLU A 71 -15.28 -2.48 -15.96
N VAL A 72 -14.05 -2.14 -15.55
CA VAL A 72 -13.16 -3.05 -14.81
C VAL A 72 -13.03 -2.58 -13.36
N ALA A 73 -13.14 -3.52 -12.42
CA ALA A 73 -12.94 -3.30 -11.01
C ALA A 73 -11.95 -4.32 -10.42
N MET A 74 -11.40 -3.96 -9.26
CA MET A 74 -10.68 -4.88 -8.39
C MET A 74 -11.63 -5.33 -7.29
N VAL A 75 -11.90 -6.63 -7.21
CA VAL A 75 -12.84 -7.20 -6.21
C VAL A 75 -12.08 -8.06 -5.24
N LYS A 76 -12.14 -7.68 -3.96
CA LYS A 76 -11.59 -8.46 -2.86
C LYS A 76 -12.72 -9.28 -2.23
N ARG A 77 -12.46 -10.55 -1.95
CA ARG A 77 -13.38 -11.42 -1.18
C ARG A 77 -12.61 -12.09 -0.06
N ILE A 78 -13.28 -12.35 1.06
CA ILE A 78 -12.72 -13.19 2.12
C ILE A 78 -12.48 -14.60 1.58
N ARG A 79 -11.37 -15.23 1.97
CA ARG A 79 -11.02 -16.59 1.53
C ARG A 79 -12.10 -17.62 1.92
N PRO A 80 -12.44 -18.58 1.03
CA PRO A 80 -13.33 -19.72 1.30
C PRO A 80 -13.16 -20.36 2.68
N GLU A 81 -11.91 -20.61 3.05
CA GLU A 81 -11.58 -21.34 4.27
C GLU A 81 -11.81 -20.52 5.54
N LEU A 82 -11.97 -19.19 5.42
CA LEU A 82 -12.08 -18.26 6.54
C LEU A 82 -13.51 -17.74 6.76
N HIS A 83 -14.48 -18.17 5.95
CA HIS A 83 -15.87 -17.69 6.04
C HIS A 83 -16.55 -18.04 7.36
N HIS A 84 -16.13 -19.13 7.99
CA HIS A 84 -16.65 -19.53 9.29
C HIS A 84 -15.89 -18.91 10.47
N VAL A 85 -14.79 -18.19 10.21
CA VAL A 85 -13.94 -17.58 11.23
C VAL A 85 -14.45 -16.16 11.54
N PRO A 86 -15.13 -15.92 12.69
CA PRO A 86 -15.78 -14.63 12.96
C PRO A 86 -14.80 -13.47 12.98
N GLU A 87 -13.58 -13.70 13.47
CA GLU A 87 -12.54 -12.69 13.53
C GLU A 87 -12.04 -12.27 12.14
N ALA A 88 -11.92 -13.23 11.20
CA ALA A 88 -11.54 -12.93 9.81
C ALA A 88 -12.64 -12.12 9.10
N ARG A 89 -13.92 -12.46 9.34
CA ARG A 89 -15.06 -11.69 8.84
C ARG A 89 -15.08 -10.27 9.41
N ARG A 90 -14.83 -10.12 10.71
CA ARG A 90 -14.76 -8.80 11.37
C ARG A 90 -13.67 -7.93 10.76
N LEU A 91 -12.46 -8.45 10.60
CA LEU A 91 -11.37 -7.70 9.97
C LEU A 91 -11.66 -7.33 8.52
N PHE A 92 -12.21 -8.27 7.74
CA PHE A 92 -12.56 -8.02 6.35
C PHE A 92 -13.63 -6.93 6.21
N ALA A 93 -14.68 -6.99 7.04
CA ALA A 93 -15.72 -5.97 7.08
C ALA A 93 -15.19 -4.62 7.57
N HIS A 94 -14.24 -4.64 8.51
CA HIS A 94 -13.59 -3.43 9.02
C HIS A 94 -12.78 -2.72 7.94
N GLU A 95 -12.01 -3.45 7.13
CA GLU A 95 -11.29 -2.88 5.98
C GLU A 95 -12.26 -2.25 4.96
N ALA A 96 -13.32 -2.98 4.59
CA ALA A 96 -14.31 -2.48 3.64
C ALA A 96 -15.00 -1.20 4.14
N MET A 97 -15.32 -1.14 5.44
CA MET A 97 -15.92 0.04 6.08
C MET A 97 -14.96 1.24 6.07
N LEU A 98 -13.69 1.04 6.40
CA LEU A 98 -12.68 2.11 6.36
C LEU A 98 -12.55 2.68 4.94
N LEU A 99 -12.36 1.81 3.94
CA LEU A 99 -12.26 2.24 2.54
C LEU A 99 -13.51 2.99 2.07
N GLY A 100 -14.70 2.53 2.45
CA GLY A 100 -15.96 3.22 2.14
C GLY A 100 -16.11 4.59 2.80
N ALA A 101 -15.38 4.85 3.89
CA ALA A 101 -15.38 6.14 4.58
C ALA A 101 -14.34 7.13 4.03
N PHE A 102 -13.47 6.71 3.12
CA PHE A 102 -12.41 7.55 2.57
C PHE A 102 -12.78 8.11 1.19
N ASP A 103 -12.68 9.43 1.07
CA ASP A 103 -12.78 10.15 -0.21
C ASP A 103 -11.56 11.08 -0.32
N HIS A 104 -10.50 10.59 -0.97
CA HIS A 104 -9.24 11.32 -1.15
C HIS A 104 -8.50 10.80 -2.39
N ARG A 105 -7.91 11.71 -3.17
CA ARG A 105 -7.18 11.37 -4.42
C ARG A 105 -6.09 10.30 -4.22
N GLY A 106 -5.45 10.31 -3.06
CA GLY A 106 -4.36 9.41 -2.69
C GLY A 106 -4.77 8.10 -2.01
N ILE A 107 -6.06 7.81 -1.90
CA ILE A 107 -6.59 6.52 -1.41
C ILE A 107 -7.39 5.88 -2.54
N VAL A 108 -7.27 4.55 -2.68
CA VAL A 108 -8.08 3.82 -3.66
C VAL A 108 -9.57 3.97 -3.36
N ARG A 109 -10.35 4.31 -4.39
CA ARG A 109 -11.78 4.54 -4.24
C ARG A 109 -12.54 3.23 -4.14
N ALA A 110 -13.33 3.08 -3.08
CA ALA A 110 -14.34 2.02 -2.99
C ALA A 110 -15.47 2.28 -4.00
N LEU A 111 -15.85 1.26 -4.76
CA LEU A 111 -16.96 1.31 -5.71
C LEU A 111 -18.23 0.73 -5.10
N ASP A 112 -18.10 -0.38 -4.38
CA ASP A 112 -19.24 -1.12 -3.85
C ASP A 112 -18.78 -2.13 -2.79
N SER A 113 -19.71 -2.61 -1.97
CA SER A 113 -19.47 -3.73 -1.06
C SER A 113 -20.77 -4.47 -0.78
N GLY A 114 -20.68 -5.76 -0.47
CA GLY A 114 -21.88 -6.55 -0.20
C GLY A 114 -21.58 -7.98 0.23
N HIS A 115 -22.64 -8.76 0.26
CA HIS A 115 -22.59 -10.20 0.54
C HIS A 115 -23.14 -10.95 -0.67
N ALA A 116 -22.33 -11.82 -1.27
CA ALA A 116 -22.76 -12.73 -2.33
C ALA A 116 -22.99 -14.10 -1.70
N SER A 117 -24.26 -14.55 -1.66
CA SER A 117 -24.78 -15.81 -1.10
C SER A 117 -24.32 -16.17 0.32
N THR A 118 -23.03 -16.40 0.53
CA THR A 118 -22.43 -16.79 1.82
C THR A 118 -21.18 -15.98 2.20
N HIS A 119 -20.68 -15.09 1.33
CA HIS A 119 -19.35 -14.47 1.49
C HIS A 119 -19.35 -12.96 1.25
N GLY A 120 -18.62 -12.22 2.09
CA GLY A 120 -18.43 -10.78 1.94
C GLY A 120 -17.45 -10.45 0.81
N TYR A 121 -17.75 -9.38 0.07
CA TYR A 121 -16.87 -8.80 -0.93
C TYR A 121 -16.88 -7.28 -0.86
N PHE A 122 -15.82 -6.66 -1.36
CA PHE A 122 -15.83 -5.24 -1.72
C PHE A 122 -15.06 -5.01 -3.00
N ALA A 123 -15.48 -4.02 -3.76
CA ALA A 123 -14.93 -3.63 -5.04
C ALA A 123 -14.30 -2.24 -4.93
N THR A 124 -13.14 -2.08 -5.55
CA THR A 124 -12.45 -0.79 -5.70
C THR A 124 -12.21 -0.49 -7.17
N GLU A 125 -11.90 0.77 -7.46
CA GLU A 125 -11.45 1.16 -8.79
C GLU A 125 -10.23 0.33 -9.23
N MET A 126 -10.14 0.07 -10.53
CA MET A 126 -8.93 -0.47 -11.14
C MET A 126 -7.92 0.66 -11.35
N LEU A 127 -6.72 0.51 -10.78
CA LEU A 127 -5.65 1.49 -10.95
C LEU A 127 -4.80 1.18 -12.18
N HIS A 128 -4.71 2.14 -13.09
CA HIS A 128 -3.83 2.06 -14.25
C HIS A 128 -2.41 2.51 -13.88
N GLY A 129 -1.64 1.58 -13.31
CA GLY A 129 -0.33 1.86 -12.75
C GLY A 129 0.47 0.63 -12.39
N ARG A 130 1.53 0.88 -11.62
CA ARG A 130 2.44 -0.14 -11.08
C ARG A 130 2.62 0.07 -9.59
N SER A 131 2.80 -1.04 -8.88
CA SER A 131 3.16 -0.96 -7.47
C SER A 131 4.54 -0.32 -7.31
N LEU A 132 4.78 0.38 -6.20
CA LEU A 132 6.07 1.02 -5.95
C LEU A 132 7.27 0.04 -6.01
N PRO A 133 7.17 -1.21 -5.50
CA PRO A 133 8.24 -2.21 -5.66
C PRO A 133 8.54 -2.56 -7.11
N GLU A 134 7.52 -2.70 -7.97
CA GLU A 134 7.75 -2.96 -9.40
C GLU A 134 8.42 -1.79 -10.08
N LEU A 135 7.99 -0.57 -9.75
CA LEU A 135 8.55 0.65 -10.30
C LEU A 135 10.03 0.81 -9.94
N VAL A 136 10.38 0.55 -8.67
CA VAL A 136 11.78 0.55 -8.21
C VAL A 136 12.58 -0.55 -8.92
N ARG A 137 12.10 -1.80 -8.90
CA ARG A 137 12.78 -2.94 -9.56
C ARG A 137 13.02 -2.67 -11.04
N ARG A 138 12.01 -2.16 -11.75
CA ARG A 138 12.11 -1.87 -13.18
C ARG A 138 13.11 -0.76 -13.47
N ALA A 139 13.15 0.27 -12.63
CA ALA A 139 14.14 1.32 -12.77
C ALA A 139 15.56 0.80 -12.46
N GLU A 140 15.75 -0.07 -11.47
CA GLU A 140 17.03 -0.76 -11.21
C GLU A 140 17.51 -1.56 -12.42
N GLU A 141 16.61 -2.32 -13.08
CA GLU A 141 16.91 -3.09 -14.30
C GLU A 141 17.46 -2.21 -15.44
N TYR A 142 17.02 -0.95 -15.52
CA TYR A 142 17.48 0.03 -16.51
C TYR A 142 18.63 0.91 -16.02
N GLY A 143 19.19 0.66 -14.83
CA GLY A 143 20.21 1.51 -14.23
C GLY A 143 19.72 2.93 -13.93
N LEU A 144 18.40 3.12 -13.83
CA LEU A 144 17.78 4.39 -13.49
C LEU A 144 17.57 4.46 -11.97
N ARG A 145 17.67 5.68 -11.44
CA ARG A 145 17.22 6.00 -10.08
C ARG A 145 16.09 6.99 -10.14
N MET A 146 15.16 6.89 -9.20
CA MET A 146 14.11 7.88 -8.99
C MET A 146 14.77 9.18 -8.50
N PRO A 147 14.62 10.30 -9.22
CA PRO A 147 15.04 11.60 -8.73
C PRO A 147 14.46 11.90 -7.33
N LEU A 148 15.27 12.48 -6.44
CA LEU A 148 14.86 12.74 -5.05
C LEU A 148 13.55 13.53 -4.96
N ARG A 149 13.35 14.54 -5.81
CA ARG A 149 12.11 15.32 -5.87
C ARG A 149 10.86 14.45 -6.06
N HIS A 150 10.96 13.36 -6.83
CA HIS A 150 9.84 12.45 -7.08
C HIS A 150 9.59 11.56 -5.87
N ALA A 151 10.65 11.07 -5.21
CA ALA A 151 10.53 10.33 -3.95
C ALA A 151 9.88 11.19 -2.84
N ILE A 152 10.34 12.44 -2.69
CA ILE A 152 9.79 13.41 -1.74
C ILE A 152 8.31 13.68 -2.04
N SER A 153 7.96 14.01 -3.29
CA SER A 153 6.58 14.29 -3.67
C SER A 153 5.66 13.08 -3.51
N LEU A 154 6.16 11.88 -3.82
CA LEU A 154 5.42 10.63 -3.67
C LEU A 154 5.08 10.39 -2.18
N VAL A 155 6.07 10.48 -1.31
CA VAL A 155 5.87 10.25 0.14
C VAL A 155 5.03 11.36 0.76
N ALA A 156 5.19 12.62 0.32
CA ALA A 156 4.30 13.71 0.74
C ALA A 156 2.84 13.44 0.36
N SER A 157 2.58 12.93 -0.84
CA SER A 157 1.22 12.56 -1.28
C SER A 157 0.64 11.41 -0.45
N MET A 158 1.47 10.42 -0.08
CA MET A 158 1.05 9.35 0.83
C MET A 158 0.75 9.88 2.24
N ALA A 159 1.56 10.82 2.72
CA ALA A 159 1.39 11.45 4.03
C ALA A 159 0.10 12.28 4.10
N GLU A 160 -0.23 13.02 3.03
CA GLU A 160 -1.52 13.73 2.87
C GLU A 160 -2.71 12.75 2.93
N ALA A 161 -2.61 11.61 2.21
CA ALA A 161 -3.64 10.59 2.23
C ALA A 161 -3.83 9.95 3.62
N LEU A 162 -2.73 9.70 4.34
CA LEU A 162 -2.78 9.17 5.71
C LEU A 162 -3.36 10.19 6.69
N ASP A 163 -2.98 11.47 6.59
CA ASP A 163 -3.53 12.52 7.47
C ASP A 163 -5.05 12.63 7.31
N HIS A 164 -5.54 12.53 6.07
CA HIS A 164 -6.98 12.46 5.79
C HIS A 164 -7.66 11.25 6.44
N ALA A 165 -7.03 10.07 6.38
CA ALA A 165 -7.55 8.86 7.04
C ALA A 165 -7.54 9.00 8.58
N HIS A 166 -6.44 9.51 9.15
CA HIS A 166 -6.26 9.74 10.58
C HIS A 166 -7.27 10.73 11.14
N GLY A 167 -7.59 11.77 10.35
CA GLY A 167 -8.55 12.82 10.69
C GLY A 167 -10.02 12.41 10.59
N ARG A 168 -10.33 11.15 10.23
CA ARG A 168 -11.73 10.72 10.10
C ARG A 168 -12.48 10.76 11.43
N ILE A 169 -13.68 11.33 11.34
CA ILE A 169 -14.68 11.39 12.42
C ILE A 169 -15.92 10.63 11.97
N THR A 170 -16.61 10.02 12.92
CA THR A 170 -17.90 9.35 12.71
C THR A 170 -19.04 10.38 12.65
N ALA A 171 -20.25 9.93 12.28
CA ALA A 171 -21.43 10.80 12.16
C ALA A 171 -21.80 11.50 13.49
N ASP A 172 -21.53 10.85 14.62
CA ASP A 172 -21.68 11.38 15.98
C ASP A 172 -20.50 12.28 16.42
N ARG A 173 -19.64 12.71 15.49
CA ARG A 173 -18.46 13.58 15.72
C ARG A 173 -17.39 12.97 16.61
N THR A 174 -17.35 11.65 16.73
CA THR A 174 -16.31 10.95 17.47
C THR A 174 -15.13 10.64 16.55
N PRO A 175 -13.87 10.95 16.94
CA PRO A 175 -12.71 10.54 16.15
C PRO A 175 -12.65 9.03 15.96
N LEU A 176 -12.49 8.57 14.72
CA LEU A 176 -12.35 7.15 14.41
C LEU A 176 -10.97 6.61 14.83
N GLN A 177 -9.99 7.49 14.99
CA GLN A 177 -8.59 7.19 15.36
C GLN A 177 -7.99 6.11 14.48
N VAL A 178 -8.08 6.30 13.16
CA VAL A 178 -7.49 5.37 12.21
C VAL A 178 -5.97 5.41 12.32
N VAL A 179 -5.34 4.23 12.33
CA VAL A 179 -3.90 4.05 12.14
C VAL A 179 -3.76 2.97 11.07
N HIS A 180 -3.05 3.23 9.98
CA HIS A 180 -2.93 2.26 8.88
C HIS A 180 -2.12 1.03 9.30
N ALA A 181 -1.03 1.23 10.06
CA ALA A 181 -0.21 0.19 10.71
C ALA A 181 0.47 -0.83 9.75
N ASP A 182 0.35 -0.65 8.44
CA ASP A 182 0.94 -1.49 7.39
C ASP A 182 1.35 -0.63 6.18
N VAL A 183 1.90 0.55 6.45
CA VAL A 183 2.44 1.43 5.41
C VAL A 183 3.73 0.80 4.89
N ALA A 184 3.71 0.30 3.67
CA ALA A 184 4.85 -0.30 3.00
C ALA A 184 4.74 -0.06 1.48
N PRO A 185 5.85 -0.11 0.71
CA PRO A 185 5.82 0.10 -0.73
C PRO A 185 4.83 -0.82 -1.46
N GLY A 186 4.66 -2.06 -0.98
CA GLY A 186 3.72 -3.02 -1.56
C GLY A 186 2.24 -2.60 -1.50
N ASN A 187 1.90 -1.62 -0.65
CA ASN A 187 0.56 -1.06 -0.51
C ASN A 187 0.43 0.32 -1.20
N VAL A 188 1.39 0.67 -2.08
CA VAL A 188 1.42 1.92 -2.85
C VAL A 188 1.39 1.60 -4.34
N THR A 189 0.48 2.24 -5.06
CA THR A 189 0.42 2.21 -6.52
C THR A 189 0.71 3.59 -7.08
N VAL A 190 1.62 3.66 -8.06
CA VAL A 190 1.86 4.86 -8.86
C VAL A 190 1.23 4.64 -10.24
N THR A 191 0.31 5.51 -10.60
CA THR A 191 -0.42 5.45 -11.87
C THR A 191 0.36 6.12 -13.00
N TYR A 192 0.03 5.79 -14.24
CA TYR A 192 0.71 6.35 -15.43
C TYR A 192 0.42 7.84 -15.67
N ASP A 193 -0.55 8.42 -14.94
CA ASP A 193 -0.82 9.86 -14.90
C ASP A 193 -0.08 10.57 -13.75
N GLY A 194 0.73 9.85 -12.98
CA GLY A 194 1.54 10.39 -11.89
C GLY A 194 0.83 10.41 -10.53
N SER A 195 -0.42 9.95 -10.43
CA SER A 195 -1.11 9.85 -9.13
C SER A 195 -0.54 8.72 -8.27
N VAL A 196 -0.43 8.98 -6.96
CA VAL A 196 0.04 8.03 -5.95
C VAL A 196 -1.13 7.61 -5.08
N LYS A 197 -1.38 6.30 -4.96
CA LYS A 197 -2.54 5.75 -4.24
C LYS A 197 -2.16 4.69 -3.21
N LEU A 198 -2.71 4.81 -2.01
CA LEU A 198 -2.74 3.76 -0.98
C LEU A 198 -3.88 2.78 -1.27
N VAL A 199 -3.59 1.49 -1.26
CA VAL A 199 -4.53 0.46 -1.78
C VAL A 199 -5.03 -0.57 -0.77
N ASP A 200 -4.47 -0.65 0.44
CA ASP A 200 -4.79 -1.74 1.38
C ASP A 200 -4.83 -1.21 2.82
N PHE A 201 -5.99 -1.34 3.47
CA PHE A 201 -6.19 -0.97 4.88
C PHE A 201 -6.48 -2.21 5.75
N GLY A 202 -6.13 -3.41 5.29
CA GLY A 202 -6.47 -4.68 5.95
C GLY A 202 -5.84 -4.91 7.32
N CYS A 203 -4.83 -4.10 7.68
CA CYS A 203 -4.15 -4.11 8.99
C CYS A 203 -4.45 -2.86 9.83
N ALA A 204 -5.31 -1.96 9.34
CA ALA A 204 -5.58 -0.71 10.02
C ALA A 204 -6.29 -0.91 11.36
N GLN A 205 -5.93 -0.10 12.34
CA GLN A 205 -6.60 0.00 13.64
C GLN A 205 -7.55 1.20 13.66
N SER A 206 -8.61 1.10 14.46
CA SER A 206 -9.54 2.21 14.72
C SER A 206 -10.30 1.97 16.03
N ARG A 207 -11.00 2.99 16.54
CA ARG A 207 -11.88 2.84 17.72
C ARG A 207 -12.94 1.74 17.57
N LEU A 208 -13.44 1.48 16.36
CA LEU A 208 -14.45 0.46 16.09
C LEU A 208 -13.87 -0.97 16.06
N CYS A 209 -12.58 -1.07 15.79
CA CYS A 209 -11.85 -2.33 15.73
C CYS A 209 -10.50 -2.13 16.44
N PRO A 210 -10.50 -2.03 17.78
CA PRO A 210 -9.29 -1.83 18.57
C PRO A 210 -8.47 -3.13 18.67
N VAL A 211 -8.72 -4.12 17.79
CA VAL A 211 -8.21 -5.48 17.91
C VAL A 211 -6.70 -5.43 18.05
N GLU A 212 -6.22 -5.85 19.23
CA GLU A 212 -4.82 -6.17 19.53
C GLU A 212 -4.40 -7.39 18.72
N ARG A 213 -4.43 -7.29 17.39
CA ARG A 213 -4.03 -8.42 16.57
C ARG A 213 -2.52 -8.40 16.44
N ARG A 214 -1.93 -9.35 17.15
CA ARG A 214 -0.71 -10.12 16.85
C ARG A 214 -0.74 -10.78 15.45
N GLY A 215 -1.40 -10.17 14.47
CA GLY A 215 -1.26 -10.54 13.07
C GLY A 215 0.09 -9.99 12.64
N MET A 216 1.07 -10.88 12.52
CA MET A 216 2.38 -10.51 11.99
C MET A 216 2.16 -9.77 10.67
N PRO A 217 2.72 -8.56 10.49
CA PRO A 217 2.69 -7.88 9.20
C PRO A 217 3.13 -8.85 8.11
N ARG A 218 2.68 -8.63 6.87
CA ARG A 218 3.15 -9.43 5.74
C ARG A 218 4.67 -9.48 5.80
N ALA A 219 5.29 -10.60 5.43
CA ALA A 219 6.75 -10.75 5.54
C ALA A 219 7.52 -9.58 4.91
N GLY A 220 7.00 -8.99 3.82
CA GLY A 220 7.56 -7.79 3.17
C GLY A 220 7.27 -6.45 3.86
N ALA A 221 6.32 -6.37 4.77
CA ALA A 221 5.97 -5.16 5.54
C ALA A 221 6.73 -5.06 6.88
N LEU A 222 7.33 -6.16 7.35
CA LEU A 222 8.06 -6.22 8.63
C LEU A 222 9.13 -5.12 8.76
N ALA A 223 9.84 -4.81 7.67
CA ALA A 223 10.88 -3.79 7.63
C ALA A 223 10.36 -2.34 7.80
N TYR A 224 9.05 -2.12 7.76
CA TYR A 224 8.41 -0.80 7.87
C TYR A 224 7.65 -0.62 9.18
N MET A 225 7.66 -1.64 10.05
CA MET A 225 7.07 -1.53 11.39
C MET A 225 7.72 -0.39 12.18
N SER A 226 6.93 0.26 13.02
CA SER A 226 7.45 1.22 13.97
C SER A 226 8.03 0.53 15.23
N PRO A 227 8.93 1.21 15.98
CA PRO A 227 9.47 0.71 17.24
C PRO A 227 8.40 0.29 18.26
N GLU A 228 7.31 1.04 18.37
CA GLU A 228 6.18 0.72 19.23
C GLU A 228 5.41 -0.53 18.76
N GLN A 229 5.28 -0.76 17.44
CA GLN A 229 4.71 -2.01 16.91
C GLN A 229 5.60 -3.21 17.26
N CYS A 230 6.92 -3.09 17.11
CA CYS A 230 7.86 -4.17 17.45
C CYS A 230 7.91 -4.46 18.95
N ARG A 231 7.62 -3.47 19.81
CA ARG A 231 7.56 -3.62 21.26
C ARG A 231 6.18 -4.03 21.79
N GLY A 232 5.16 -4.10 20.94
CA GLY A 232 3.79 -4.39 21.35
C GLY A 232 3.17 -3.28 22.20
N GLU A 233 3.60 -2.03 22.00
CA GLU A 233 3.07 -0.85 22.68
C GLU A 233 1.83 -0.30 21.94
N GLY A 234 1.11 0.61 22.59
CA GLY A 234 -0.04 1.28 21.97
C GLY A 234 0.36 2.08 20.74
N LEU A 235 -0.40 1.91 19.65
CA LEU A 235 -0.16 2.61 18.39
C LEU A 235 -0.97 3.90 18.31
N ASP A 236 -0.39 4.89 17.65
CA ASP A 236 -1.12 6.06 17.18
C ASP A 236 -0.65 6.42 15.77
N ARG A 237 -1.25 7.48 15.21
CA ARG A 237 -0.96 7.96 13.85
C ARG A 237 0.53 8.20 13.54
N ARG A 238 1.39 8.38 14.55
CA ARG A 238 2.82 8.60 14.41
C ARG A 238 3.58 7.31 14.08
N SER A 239 2.95 6.15 14.23
CA SER A 239 3.47 4.88 13.70
C SER A 239 3.52 4.91 12.17
N ASP A 240 2.49 5.46 11.52
CA ASP A 240 2.48 5.61 10.05
C ASP A 240 3.51 6.64 9.57
N VAL A 241 3.79 7.69 10.35
CA VAL A 241 4.87 8.66 10.07
C VAL A 241 6.24 7.97 10.02
N TYR A 242 6.52 7.08 10.98
CA TYR A 242 7.77 6.31 10.99
C TYR A 242 7.88 5.45 9.73
N ALA A 243 6.82 4.71 9.40
CA ALA A 243 6.79 3.84 8.23
C ALA A 243 6.98 4.61 6.91
N LEU A 244 6.37 5.79 6.77
CA LEU A 244 6.62 6.70 5.65
C LEU A 244 8.09 7.18 5.60
N GLY A 245 8.68 7.45 6.76
CA GLY A 245 10.10 7.78 6.90
C GLY A 245 11.01 6.66 6.39
N VAL A 246 10.68 5.40 6.71
CA VAL A 246 11.41 4.23 6.18
C VAL A 246 11.28 4.14 4.67
N VAL A 247 10.07 4.32 4.11
CA VAL A 247 9.85 4.32 2.66
C VAL A 247 10.69 5.42 1.98
N LEU A 248 10.67 6.65 2.51
CA LEU A 248 11.46 7.74 1.93
C LEU A 248 12.96 7.50 2.05
N TRP A 249 13.43 6.95 3.17
CA TRP A 249 14.84 6.59 3.35
C TRP A 249 15.30 5.59 2.28
N GLU A 250 14.51 4.55 2.00
CA GLU A 250 14.85 3.55 0.98
C GLU A 250 14.81 4.14 -0.44
N LEU A 251 13.82 4.97 -0.76
CA LEU A 251 13.73 5.64 -2.06
C LEU A 251 14.85 6.68 -2.26
N ALA A 252 15.27 7.36 -1.20
CA ALA A 252 16.35 8.34 -1.24
C ALA A 252 17.71 7.66 -1.41
N THR A 253 17.98 6.60 -0.64
CA THR A 253 19.28 5.92 -0.66
C THR A 253 19.40 4.86 -1.75
N TRP A 254 18.29 4.42 -2.36
CA TRP A 254 18.24 3.26 -3.24
C TRP A 254 18.80 2.00 -2.58
N SER A 255 18.54 1.85 -1.28
CA SER A 255 19.00 0.72 -0.47
C SER A 255 17.88 0.27 0.46
N ARG A 256 17.90 -1.02 0.82
CA ARG A 256 17.00 -1.56 1.85
C ARG A 256 17.56 -1.25 3.23
N LEU A 257 16.75 -0.61 4.09
CA LEU A 257 17.18 -0.20 5.43
C LEU A 257 17.59 -1.40 6.29
N TYR A 258 16.78 -2.46 6.22
CA TYR A 258 16.99 -3.72 6.93
C TYR A 258 17.26 -4.87 5.94
N ARG A 259 18.46 -4.87 5.35
CA ARG A 259 18.85 -5.88 4.35
C ARG A 259 19.51 -7.10 5.00
N ARG A 260 19.21 -8.30 4.48
CA ARG A 260 19.87 -9.59 4.84
C ARG A 260 19.83 -9.94 6.34
N LEU A 261 18.78 -9.52 7.03
CA LEU A 261 18.54 -9.88 8.42
C LEU A 261 17.41 -10.90 8.51
N ALA A 262 17.50 -11.81 9.48
CA ALA A 262 16.36 -12.65 9.83
C ALA A 262 15.23 -11.79 10.43
N PRO A 263 13.95 -12.19 10.31
CA PRO A 263 12.82 -11.41 10.81
C PRO A 263 12.97 -10.92 12.26
N GLU A 264 13.48 -11.77 13.14
CA GLU A 264 13.67 -11.49 14.56
C GLU A 264 14.73 -10.40 14.78
N GLN A 265 15.77 -10.39 13.94
CA GLN A 265 16.82 -9.38 13.95
C GLN A 265 16.33 -8.03 13.41
N VAL A 266 15.43 -8.05 12.41
CA VAL A 266 14.77 -6.84 11.90
C VAL A 266 13.95 -6.21 13.02
N ILE A 267 13.08 -6.99 13.67
CA ILE A 267 12.24 -6.54 14.79
C ILE A 267 13.11 -5.96 15.91
N ALA A 268 14.18 -6.66 16.32
CA ALA A 268 15.06 -6.19 17.38
C ALA A 268 15.75 -4.85 17.02
N ARG A 269 16.18 -4.68 15.76
CA ARG A 269 16.84 -3.45 15.32
C ARG A 269 15.87 -2.27 15.21
N ILE A 270 14.65 -2.52 14.73
CA ILE A 270 13.58 -1.52 14.72
C ILE A 270 13.23 -1.10 16.15
N ALA A 271 13.08 -2.05 17.09
CA ALA A 271 12.73 -1.77 18.48
C ALA A 271 13.74 -0.86 19.19
N ILE A 272 15.03 -0.98 18.85
CA ILE A 272 16.10 -0.11 19.37
C ILE A 272 16.18 1.23 18.60
N GLY A 273 15.66 1.27 17.37
CA GLY A 273 15.57 2.48 16.56
C GLY A 273 16.92 2.94 15.99
N ALA A 274 17.84 2.00 15.74
CA ALA A 274 19.14 2.29 15.14
C ALA A 274 19.03 2.41 13.62
N VAL A 275 18.75 3.63 13.13
CA VAL A 275 18.69 3.96 11.71
C VAL A 275 19.95 4.73 11.29
N PRO A 276 20.75 4.24 10.30
CA PRO A 276 21.87 4.99 9.77
C PRO A 276 21.42 6.26 9.04
N LEU A 277 22.30 7.27 9.03
CA LEU A 277 22.07 8.50 8.28
C LEU A 277 22.01 8.17 6.77
N PRO A 278 21.02 8.69 6.02
CA PRO A 278 21.00 8.58 4.56
C PRO A 278 22.33 8.92 3.88
N SER A 279 23.01 9.98 4.35
CA SER A 279 24.29 10.48 3.86
C SER A 279 25.45 9.47 3.99
N GLN A 280 25.39 8.58 4.98
CA GLN A 280 26.36 7.48 5.15
C GLN A 280 26.22 6.41 4.07
N VAL A 281 25.04 6.28 3.46
CA VAL A 281 24.77 5.33 2.37
C VAL A 281 24.92 6.00 1.01
N ARG A 282 24.54 7.29 0.92
CA ARG A 282 24.54 8.07 -0.31
C ARG A 282 24.95 9.52 0.00
N ALA A 283 26.18 9.88 -0.36
CA ALA A 283 26.78 11.16 0.04
C ALA A 283 26.12 12.42 -0.55
N ASP A 284 25.37 12.31 -1.65
CA ASP A 284 24.68 13.44 -2.31
C ASP A 284 23.25 13.69 -1.78
N ILE A 285 22.89 13.12 -0.62
CA ILE A 285 21.62 13.45 0.05
C ILE A 285 21.72 14.87 0.65
N PRO A 286 20.80 15.78 0.32
CA PRO A 286 20.77 17.11 0.95
C PRO A 286 20.55 17.03 2.46
N SER A 287 21.27 17.85 3.22
CA SER A 287 21.17 17.93 4.69
C SER A 287 19.74 18.18 5.17
N GLU A 288 19.00 19.04 4.49
CA GLU A 288 17.64 19.42 4.84
C GLU A 288 16.66 18.25 4.68
N LEU A 289 16.90 17.35 3.71
CA LEU A 289 16.14 16.11 3.57
C LEU A 289 16.51 15.10 4.65
N GLU A 290 17.79 14.99 4.96
CA GLU A 290 18.28 14.13 6.05
C GLU A 290 17.67 14.52 7.40
N ASP A 291 17.65 15.81 7.74
CA ASP A 291 17.06 16.31 8.98
C ASP A 291 15.57 15.94 9.10
N VAL A 292 14.79 16.16 8.04
CA VAL A 292 13.36 15.81 8.00
C VAL A 292 13.16 14.30 8.12
N LEU A 293 13.96 13.49 7.41
CA LEU A 293 13.92 12.03 7.50
C LEU A 293 14.22 11.54 8.91
N MET A 294 15.26 12.07 9.54
CA MET A 294 15.70 11.61 10.86
C MET A 294 14.76 12.04 11.99
N VAL A 295 13.93 13.07 11.81
CA VAL A 295 12.81 13.38 12.71
C VAL A 295 11.71 12.34 12.57
N ALA A 296 11.30 11.97 11.35
CA ALA A 296 10.27 10.95 11.13
C ALA A 296 10.69 9.57 11.68
N LEU A 297 11.98 9.26 11.64
CA LEU A 297 12.58 7.99 12.06
C LEU A 297 12.99 7.95 13.55
N GLN A 298 12.60 8.94 14.36
CA GLN A 298 12.90 8.91 15.80
C GLN A 298 12.29 7.68 16.48
N PRO A 299 12.99 7.01 17.41
CA PRO A 299 12.45 5.82 18.07
C PRO A 299 11.23 6.13 18.92
N ALA A 300 11.27 7.25 19.66
CA ALA A 300 10.16 7.72 20.49
C ALA A 300 9.12 8.48 19.64
N PRO A 301 7.84 8.06 19.61
CA PRO A 301 6.80 8.73 18.82
C PRO A 301 6.65 10.23 19.12
N GLN A 302 6.88 10.65 20.36
CA GLN A 302 6.76 12.05 20.81
C GLN A 302 7.85 12.96 20.23
N ARG A 303 8.93 12.39 19.68
CA ARG A 303 10.01 13.12 19.01
C ARG A 303 9.85 13.16 17.49
N ARG A 304 8.83 12.50 16.93
CA ARG A 304 8.48 12.56 15.51
C ARG A 304 7.56 13.74 15.22
N PHE A 305 7.26 13.96 13.96
CA PHE A 305 6.16 14.83 13.54
C PHE A 305 4.86 14.40 14.23
N SER A 306 4.08 15.38 14.68
CA SER A 306 2.86 15.13 15.44
C SER A 306 1.78 14.45 14.59
N SER A 307 1.78 14.71 13.26
CA SER A 307 0.86 14.14 12.27
C SER A 307 1.55 13.81 10.95
N ALA A 308 0.87 13.01 10.12
CA ALA A 308 1.29 12.79 8.74
C ALA A 308 1.20 14.08 7.90
N GLY A 309 0.22 14.96 8.16
CA GLY A 309 0.11 16.26 7.50
C GLY A 309 1.28 17.20 7.82
N GLU A 310 1.80 17.20 9.05
CA GLU A 310 2.99 17.98 9.42
C GLU A 310 4.23 17.46 8.69
N PHE A 311 4.37 16.14 8.59
CA PHE A 311 5.45 15.52 7.82
C PHE A 311 5.33 15.84 6.32
N ALA A 312 4.12 15.76 5.75
CA ALA A 312 3.85 16.15 4.38
C ALA A 312 4.26 17.61 4.12
N ALA A 313 3.85 18.54 5.00
CA ALA A 313 4.20 19.94 4.89
C ALA A 313 5.72 20.18 4.94
N ALA A 314 6.44 19.43 5.79
CA ALA A 314 7.91 19.47 5.82
C ALA A 314 8.53 19.02 4.50
N LEU A 315 8.05 17.91 3.93
CA LEU A 315 8.51 17.42 2.62
C LEU A 315 8.20 18.38 1.47
N ARG A 316 7.00 18.98 1.47
CA ARG A 316 6.60 19.96 0.43
C ARG A 316 7.48 21.20 0.43
N ARG A 317 7.99 21.64 1.59
CA ARG A 317 8.95 22.74 1.67
C ARG A 317 10.29 22.42 1.00
N LEU A 318 10.70 21.14 0.97
CA LEU A 318 11.93 20.69 0.31
C LEU A 318 11.76 20.47 -1.20
N GLY A 319 10.58 20.01 -1.62
CA GLY A 319 10.32 19.58 -2.99
C GLY A 319 9.91 20.68 -3.98
N GLY A 320 9.60 21.89 -3.51
CA GLY A 320 8.89 22.90 -4.32
C GLY A 320 7.43 22.52 -4.59
N ALA A 321 6.64 23.43 -5.17
CA ALA A 321 5.24 23.17 -5.51
C ALA A 321 5.10 21.92 -6.41
N GLU A 322 4.02 21.15 -6.22
CA GLU A 322 3.71 19.95 -7.02
C GLU A 322 3.96 20.21 -8.52
N ASP A 323 4.86 19.45 -9.13
CA ASP A 323 4.77 19.19 -10.57
C ASP A 323 4.42 17.71 -10.78
N PRO A 324 3.11 17.37 -10.78
CA PRO A 324 2.65 16.01 -11.06
C PRO A 324 3.16 15.50 -12.42
N ARG A 325 3.45 16.42 -13.35
CA ARG A 325 3.98 16.18 -14.71
C ARG A 325 5.42 15.64 -14.74
N GLY A 326 6.07 15.58 -13.58
CA GLY A 326 7.40 14.97 -13.47
C GLY A 326 7.37 13.49 -13.11
N LEU A 327 6.38 13.04 -12.31
CA LEU A 327 6.33 11.64 -11.88
C LEU A 327 5.75 10.74 -12.96
N ASP A 328 4.70 11.19 -13.67
CA ASP A 328 4.12 10.49 -14.82
C ASP A 328 5.16 10.28 -15.94
N SER A 329 5.94 11.32 -16.28
CA SER A 329 6.98 11.24 -17.31
C SER A 329 8.11 10.29 -16.89
N TRP A 330 8.49 10.28 -15.62
CA TRP A 330 9.45 9.31 -15.10
C TRP A 330 8.91 7.88 -15.11
N VAL A 331 7.67 7.65 -14.68
CA VAL A 331 7.01 6.33 -14.71
C VAL A 331 6.93 5.82 -16.15
N ARG A 332 6.52 6.69 -17.09
CA ARG A 332 6.47 6.34 -18.52
C ARG A 332 7.85 5.94 -19.03
N ARG A 333 8.91 6.69 -18.71
CA ARG A 333 10.29 6.33 -19.10
C ARG A 333 10.76 4.97 -18.55
N VAL A 334 10.23 4.52 -17.41
CA VAL A 334 10.60 3.23 -16.82
C VAL A 334 9.85 2.06 -17.48
N PHE A 335 8.67 2.30 -18.06
CA PHE A 335 7.79 1.26 -18.60
C PHE A 335 7.49 1.36 -20.11
N HIS A 336 7.94 2.42 -20.78
CA HIS A 336 7.85 2.67 -22.22
C HIS A 336 9.22 3.09 -22.77
#